data_AF-A0AAV5REI9-F1
#
_entry.id   AF-A0AAV5REI9-F1
#
_cell.length_a   1.000
_cell.length_b   1.000
_cell.length_c   1.000
_cell.angle_alpha   90.00
_cell.angle_beta   90.00
_cell.angle_gamma   90.00
#
_symmetry.space_group_name_H-M   'P 1'
#
loop_
_entity.id
_entity.type
_entity.pdbx_description
1 polymer ?
#
loop_
_entity_poly.entity_id
_entity_poly.type
_entity_poly.pdbx_seq_one_letter_code
_entity_poly.pdbx_strand_id
1 'polypeptide(L)'
;MSSLLNNAVKQSNIVQSALNEFKAAPEDAPAQVIGQATTAIASFQRAIDSYATAANNEIIPEKKQQAQTRVLAFREELVAARDEMRALKSRREEILATQTRNELFRRPVHQNQNSDNSSISENPFEQSIQRDKGIDRAAGLARENDVLGRASQQLDDFIASGRLALSDLTEQNDTLRRTGRSMRKVANGLGISNETIRRIQRRAREDKFIFYGGVITVFGSFYLIYRYLK
;
A
#
# COMPACT_ATOMS: atom_id res chain seq x y z
N MET A 1 13.29 -16.89 0.08
CA MET A 1 13.32 -15.67 0.92
C MET A 1 13.93 -14.47 0.22
N SER A 2 15.12 -14.58 -0.35
CA SER A 2 15.85 -13.43 -0.92
C SER A 2 15.11 -12.72 -2.05
N SER A 3 14.37 -13.45 -2.89
CA SER A 3 13.54 -12.85 -3.95
C SER A 3 12.36 -12.03 -3.41
N LEU A 4 11.74 -12.47 -2.31
CA LEU A 4 10.64 -11.74 -1.65
C LEU A 4 11.16 -10.49 -0.93
N LEU A 5 12.33 -10.60 -0.31
CA LEU A 5 13.02 -9.45 0.28
C LEU A 5 13.33 -8.40 -0.81
N ASN A 6 13.94 -8.81 -1.91
CA ASN A 6 14.29 -7.90 -3.01
C ASN A 6 13.04 -7.26 -3.63
N ASN A 7 11.93 -7.99 -3.69
CA ASN A 7 10.64 -7.44 -4.10
C ASN A 7 10.15 -6.37 -3.11
N ALA A 8 10.11 -6.67 -1.81
CA ALA A 8 9.69 -5.72 -0.78
C ALA A 8 10.52 -4.42 -0.80
N VAL A 9 11.85 -4.54 -0.93
CA VAL A 9 12.75 -3.39 -1.05
C VAL A 9 12.46 -2.59 -2.31
N LYS A 10 12.25 -3.26 -3.46
CA LYS A 10 11.88 -2.57 -4.70
C LYS A 10 10.55 -1.81 -4.56
N GLN A 11 9.55 -2.42 -3.90
CA GLN A 11 8.26 -1.76 -3.67
C GLN A 11 8.37 -0.58 -2.71
N SER A 12 9.18 -0.67 -1.66
CA SER A 12 9.50 0.47 -0.77
C SER A 12 10.09 1.64 -1.56
N ASN A 13 11.08 1.39 -2.42
CA ASN A 13 11.68 2.44 -3.26
C ASN A 13 10.66 3.11 -4.20
N ILE A 14 9.73 2.33 -4.77
CA ILE A 14 8.65 2.86 -5.62
C ILE A 14 7.68 3.74 -4.81
N VAL A 15 7.35 3.33 -3.59
CA VAL A 15 6.53 4.14 -2.67
C VAL A 15 7.23 5.45 -2.35
N GLN A 16 8.53 5.42 -2.02
CA GLN A 16 9.29 6.62 -1.72
C GLN A 16 9.41 7.56 -2.93
N SER A 17 9.65 7.03 -4.14
CA SER A 17 9.70 7.87 -5.35
C SER A 17 8.34 8.51 -5.65
N ALA A 18 7.25 7.74 -5.52
CA ALA A 18 5.90 8.25 -5.74
C ALA A 18 5.49 9.31 -4.69
N LEU A 19 5.91 9.13 -3.43
CA LEU A 19 5.70 10.13 -2.38
C LEU A 19 6.55 11.39 -2.62
N ASN A 20 7.80 11.24 -3.07
CA ASN A 20 8.65 12.39 -3.39
C ASN A 20 8.13 13.18 -4.60
N GLU A 21 7.59 12.49 -5.61
CA GLU A 21 6.90 13.13 -6.74
C GLU A 21 5.66 13.90 -6.26
N PHE A 22 4.89 13.34 -5.33
CA PHE A 22 3.74 14.04 -4.74
C PHE A 22 4.15 15.23 -3.86
N LYS A 23 5.29 15.14 -3.15
CA LYS A 23 5.88 16.25 -2.38
C LYS A 23 6.43 17.37 -3.27
N ALA A 24 6.91 17.04 -4.46
CA ALA A 24 7.50 18.02 -5.39
C ALA A 24 6.45 18.94 -6.03
N ALA A 25 5.22 18.44 -6.25
CA ALA A 25 4.13 19.21 -6.85
C ALA A 25 2.81 19.08 -6.05
N PRO A 26 2.73 19.62 -4.81
CA PRO A 26 1.55 19.48 -3.97
C PRO A 26 0.32 20.26 -4.47
N GLU A 27 0.50 21.28 -5.32
CA GLU A 27 -0.57 22.18 -5.78
C GLU A 27 -1.24 21.69 -7.07
N ASP A 28 -0.50 21.02 -7.97
CA ASP A 28 -0.97 20.56 -9.30
C ASP A 28 -0.87 19.05 -9.50
N ALA A 29 -0.62 18.27 -8.44
CA ALA A 29 -0.46 16.81 -8.57
C ALA A 29 -1.65 16.20 -9.34
N PRO A 30 -1.41 15.62 -10.54
CA PRO A 30 -2.47 14.99 -11.30
C PRO A 30 -3.12 13.89 -10.46
N ALA A 31 -4.43 13.68 -10.61
CA ALA A 31 -5.14 12.58 -9.92
C ALA A 31 -4.43 11.22 -10.14
N GLN A 32 -3.74 11.08 -11.28
CA GLN A 32 -2.81 10.00 -11.61
C GLN A 32 -1.78 9.70 -10.52
N VAL A 33 -1.04 10.71 -10.04
CA VAL A 33 0.10 10.52 -9.11
C VAL A 33 -0.39 10.01 -7.75
N ILE A 34 -1.54 10.51 -7.30
CA ILE A 34 -2.19 10.03 -6.08
C ILE A 34 -2.68 8.58 -6.24
N GLY A 35 -3.27 8.25 -7.39
CA GLY A 35 -3.70 6.89 -7.71
C GLY A 35 -2.51 5.92 -7.72
N GLN A 36 -1.42 6.30 -8.40
CA GLN A 36 -0.19 5.52 -8.47
C GLN A 36 0.44 5.30 -7.09
N ALA A 37 0.58 6.35 -6.28
CA ALA A 37 1.09 6.24 -4.92
C ALA A 37 0.20 5.35 -4.03
N THR A 38 -1.13 5.42 -4.20
CA THR A 38 -2.08 4.60 -3.41
C THR A 38 -1.93 3.13 -3.78
N THR A 39 -1.77 2.84 -5.07
CA THR A 39 -1.55 1.48 -5.55
C THR A 39 -0.18 0.94 -5.14
N ALA A 40 0.88 1.77 -5.17
CA ALA A 40 2.22 1.39 -4.69
C ALA A 40 2.23 1.05 -3.19
N ILE A 41 1.47 1.78 -2.36
CA ILE A 41 1.32 1.44 -0.94
C ILE A 41 0.59 0.10 -0.77
N ALA A 42 -0.43 -0.18 -1.59
CA ALA A 42 -1.15 -1.45 -1.55
C ALA A 42 -0.28 -2.63 -2.03
N SER A 43 0.55 -2.45 -3.05
CA SER A 43 1.49 -3.47 -3.51
C SER A 43 2.59 -3.73 -2.47
N PHE A 44 3.09 -2.68 -1.80
CA PHE A 44 4.05 -2.80 -0.71
C PHE A 44 3.46 -3.55 0.50
N GLN A 45 2.23 -3.24 0.93
CA GLN A 45 1.52 -3.99 1.98
C GLN A 45 1.49 -5.49 1.67
N ARG A 46 1.10 -5.85 0.45
CA ARG A 46 1.02 -7.26 0.02
C ARG A 46 2.39 -7.92 -0.07
N ALA A 47 3.42 -7.19 -0.51
CA ALA A 47 4.80 -7.68 -0.54
C ALA A 47 5.31 -8.00 0.87
N ILE A 48 5.04 -7.12 1.85
CA ILE A 48 5.34 -7.35 3.27
C ILE A 48 4.62 -8.59 3.78
N ASP A 49 3.32 -8.75 3.51
CA ASP A 49 2.55 -9.91 3.97
C ASP A 49 3.08 -11.22 3.37
N SER A 50 3.49 -11.21 2.10
CA SER A 50 4.14 -12.36 1.45
C SER A 50 5.53 -12.67 2.05
N TYR A 51 6.29 -11.64 2.42
CA TYR A 51 7.58 -11.81 3.09
C TYR A 51 7.40 -12.29 4.54
N ALA A 52 6.38 -11.82 5.25
CA ALA A 52 6.05 -12.22 6.62
C ALA A 52 5.59 -13.68 6.70
N THR A 53 4.74 -14.13 5.76
CA THR A 53 4.35 -15.54 5.65
C THR A 53 5.57 -16.43 5.34
N ALA A 54 6.49 -15.98 4.48
CA ALA A 54 7.75 -16.68 4.27
C ALA A 54 8.62 -16.68 5.54
N ALA A 55 8.74 -15.55 6.24
CA ALA A 55 9.50 -15.38 7.48
C ALA A 55 9.05 -16.36 8.57
N ASN A 56 7.74 -16.54 8.72
CA ASN A 56 7.16 -17.48 9.69
C ASN A 56 7.48 -18.95 9.38
N ASN A 57 7.72 -19.28 8.12
CA ASN A 57 7.99 -20.63 7.63
C ASN A 57 9.49 -20.98 7.57
N GLU A 58 10.39 -20.07 7.96
CA GLU A 58 11.83 -20.34 8.00
C GLU A 58 12.17 -21.31 9.14
N ILE A 59 12.97 -22.33 8.82
CA ILE A 59 13.38 -23.38 9.75
C ILE A 59 14.58 -22.94 10.60
N ILE A 60 15.42 -22.03 10.08
CA ILE A 60 16.64 -21.56 10.74
C ILE A 60 16.28 -20.43 11.73
N PRO A 61 16.53 -20.58 13.05
CA PRO A 61 16.08 -19.64 14.07
C PRO A 61 16.72 -18.25 13.93
N GLU A 62 18.00 -18.15 13.59
CA GLU A 62 18.68 -16.87 13.38
C GLU A 62 18.12 -16.08 12.18
N LYS A 63 17.92 -16.77 11.05
CA LYS A 63 17.35 -16.14 9.85
C LYS A 63 15.89 -15.75 10.04
N LYS A 64 15.15 -16.51 10.86
CA LYS A 64 13.78 -16.20 11.25
C LYS A 64 13.71 -14.89 12.05
N GLN A 65 14.57 -14.71 13.05
CA GLN A 65 14.62 -13.48 13.84
C GLN A 65 15.03 -12.26 13.00
N GLN A 66 16.03 -12.43 12.12
CA GLN A 66 16.43 -11.37 11.19
C GLN A 66 15.30 -11.01 10.21
N ALA A 67 14.59 -12.00 9.67
CA ALA A 67 13.45 -11.77 8.79
C ALA A 67 12.30 -11.06 9.53
N GLN A 68 12.01 -11.43 10.78
CA GLN A 68 10.98 -10.78 11.60
C GLN A 68 11.33 -9.32 11.90
N THR A 69 12.58 -9.03 12.24
CA THR A 69 13.05 -7.64 12.48
C THR A 69 12.86 -6.79 11.22
N ARG A 70 13.19 -7.35 10.04
CA ARG A 70 12.98 -6.66 8.76
C ARG A 70 11.50 -6.45 8.43
N VAL A 71 10.64 -7.44 8.73
CA VAL A 71 9.18 -7.29 8.56
C VAL A 71 8.65 -6.15 9.44
N LEU A 72 9.12 -6.03 10.68
CA LEU A 72 8.74 -4.94 11.57
C LEU A 72 9.18 -3.58 11.01
N ALA A 73 10.42 -3.47 10.56
CA ALA A 73 10.93 -2.24 9.93
C ALA A 73 10.12 -1.84 8.69
N PHE A 74 9.79 -2.79 7.79
CA PHE A 74 8.94 -2.48 6.64
C PHE A 74 7.51 -2.10 7.02
N ARG A 75 6.96 -2.64 8.12
CA ARG A 75 5.64 -2.24 8.61
C ARG A 75 5.64 -0.81 9.16
N GLU A 76 6.70 -0.43 9.87
CA GLU A 76 6.89 0.95 10.33
C GLU A 76 6.98 1.91 9.14
N GLU A 77 7.79 1.58 8.13
CA GLU A 77 7.91 2.35 6.90
C GLU A 77 6.57 2.49 6.16
N LEU A 78 5.75 1.43 6.15
CA LEU A 78 4.42 1.46 5.54
C LEU A 78 3.47 2.42 6.27
N VAL A 79 3.50 2.44 7.61
CA VAL A 79 2.68 3.36 8.41
C VAL A 79 3.12 4.79 8.14
N ALA A 80 4.42 5.06 8.18
CA ALA A 80 4.97 6.38 7.84
C ALA A 80 4.54 6.83 6.43
N ALA A 81 4.66 5.96 5.42
CA ALA A 81 4.23 6.25 4.06
C ALA A 81 2.72 6.57 3.94
N ARG A 82 1.86 5.87 4.72
CA ARG A 82 0.42 6.16 4.77
C ARG A 82 0.12 7.51 5.41
N ASP A 83 0.82 7.83 6.49
CA ASP A 83 0.60 9.10 7.19
C ASP A 83 1.11 10.29 6.38
N GLU A 84 2.23 10.13 5.67
CA GLU A 84 2.68 11.12 4.68
C GLU A 84 1.66 11.32 3.56
N MET A 85 1.12 10.24 2.99
CA MET A 85 0.06 10.34 1.97
C MET A 85 -1.18 11.07 2.51
N ARG A 86 -1.60 10.81 3.75
CA ARG A 86 -2.74 11.51 4.38
C ARG A 86 -2.45 12.99 4.55
N ALA A 87 -1.27 13.35 5.05
CA ALA A 87 -0.86 14.74 5.23
C ALA A 87 -0.85 15.49 3.88
N LEU A 88 -0.28 14.89 2.84
CA LEU A 88 -0.24 15.49 1.52
C LEU A 88 -1.63 15.61 0.87
N LYS A 89 -2.52 14.62 1.07
CA LYS A 89 -3.94 14.72 0.66
C LYS A 89 -4.66 15.88 1.36
N SER A 90 -4.49 16.02 2.67
CA SER A 90 -5.10 17.12 3.43
C SER A 90 -4.59 18.49 3.00
N ARG A 91 -3.29 18.62 2.72
CA ARG A 91 -2.69 19.86 2.20
C ARG A 91 -3.25 20.24 0.83
N ARG A 92 -3.43 19.27 -0.06
CA ARG A 92 -4.07 19.49 -1.37
C ARG A 92 -5.52 19.94 -1.20
N GLU A 93 -6.28 19.30 -0.31
CA GLU A 93 -7.68 19.65 -0.06
C GLU A 93 -7.79 21.09 0.46
N GLU A 94 -6.89 21.54 1.34
CA GLU A 94 -6.81 22.92 1.80
C GLU A 94 -6.51 23.91 0.64
N ILE A 95 -5.59 23.57 -0.25
CA ILE A 95 -5.29 24.39 -1.44
C ILE A 95 -6.52 24.48 -2.36
N LEU A 96 -7.18 23.36 -2.64
CA LEU A 96 -8.41 23.36 -3.46
C LEU A 96 -9.55 24.12 -2.78
N ALA A 97 -9.69 23.99 -1.46
CA ALA A 97 -10.69 24.71 -0.69
C ALA A 97 -10.44 26.23 -0.71
N THR A 98 -9.18 26.67 -0.60
CA THR A 98 -8.82 28.09 -0.71
C THR A 98 -9.00 28.62 -2.13
N GLN A 99 -8.67 27.85 -3.16
CA GLN A 99 -8.95 28.20 -4.56
C GLN A 99 -10.45 28.37 -4.80
N THR A 100 -11.27 27.39 -4.41
CA THR A 100 -12.73 27.44 -4.53
C THR A 100 -13.29 28.64 -3.76
N ARG A 101 -12.82 28.86 -2.52
CA ARG A 101 -13.18 30.02 -1.70
C ARG A 101 -12.82 31.34 -2.40
N ASN A 102 -11.63 31.45 -3.00
CA ASN A 102 -11.21 32.62 -3.76
C ASN A 102 -12.06 32.83 -5.01
N GLU A 103 -12.48 31.77 -5.72
CA GLU A 103 -13.42 31.87 -6.84
C GLU A 103 -14.80 32.37 -6.40
N LEU A 104 -15.28 31.93 -5.24
CA LEU A 104 -16.53 32.40 -4.64
C LEU A 104 -16.45 33.86 -4.17
N PHE A 105 -15.30 34.33 -3.68
CA PHE A 105 -15.07 35.75 -3.35
C PHE A 105 -14.74 36.62 -4.57
N ARG A 106 -14.29 36.02 -5.67
CA ARG A 106 -14.12 36.69 -6.96
C ARG A 106 -15.45 36.92 -7.66
N ARG A 107 -16.57 36.47 -7.08
CA ARG A 107 -17.92 36.90 -7.44
C ARG A 107 -17.94 38.43 -7.29
N PRO A 108 -17.90 39.20 -8.39
CA PRO A 108 -17.71 40.62 -8.27
C PRO A 108 -18.93 41.18 -7.55
N VAL A 109 -18.72 41.69 -6.33
CA VAL A 109 -19.49 42.84 -5.89
C VAL A 109 -19.15 43.88 -6.95
N HIS A 110 -20.07 44.09 -7.88
CA HIS A 110 -19.99 45.11 -8.90
C HIS A 110 -19.92 46.47 -8.18
N GLN A 111 -18.72 46.85 -7.74
CA GLN A 111 -18.38 48.22 -7.42
C GLN A 111 -18.27 48.91 -8.77
N ASN A 112 -19.40 49.44 -9.22
CA ASN A 112 -19.49 50.40 -10.31
C ASN A 112 -18.48 51.52 -10.04
N GLN A 113 -17.31 51.46 -10.68
CA GLN A 113 -16.50 52.64 -10.95
C GLN A 113 -17.16 53.38 -12.11
N ASN A 114 -18.33 53.94 -11.84
CA ASN A 114 -18.85 55.09 -12.56
C ASN A 114 -19.47 55.95 -11.47
N SER A 115 -18.64 56.88 -10.99
CA SER A 115 -19.08 58.09 -10.32
C SER A 115 -20.21 58.70 -11.13
N ASP A 116 -21.42 58.65 -10.61
CA ASP A 116 -22.01 59.82 -9.99
C ASP A 116 -23.37 59.45 -9.39
N ASN A 117 -23.46 59.66 -8.08
CA ASN A 117 -24.70 59.88 -7.35
C ASN A 117 -25.68 58.69 -7.24
N SER A 118 -25.57 57.90 -6.17
CA SER A 118 -26.72 57.52 -5.32
C SER A 118 -26.28 56.69 -4.13
N SER A 119 -26.77 57.11 -2.97
CA SER A 119 -26.75 56.43 -1.67
C SER A 119 -26.88 54.90 -1.76
N ILE A 120 -25.80 54.20 -1.43
CA ILE A 120 -25.76 52.75 -1.32
C ILE A 120 -26.42 52.37 0.01
N SER A 121 -27.68 51.93 -0.04
CA SER A 121 -28.38 51.26 1.07
C SER A 121 -27.77 49.88 1.29
N GLU A 122 -27.45 49.54 2.54
CA GLU A 122 -26.77 48.32 2.98
C GLU A 122 -27.75 47.12 3.18
N ASN A 123 -28.97 47.22 2.64
CA ASN A 123 -30.06 46.25 2.87
C ASN A 123 -30.14 45.17 1.77
N PRO A 124 -29.99 43.86 2.10
CA PRO A 124 -30.07 42.75 1.15
C PRO A 124 -31.47 42.47 0.56
N PHE A 125 -32.51 43.14 1.07
CA PHE A 125 -33.91 42.89 0.70
C PHE A 125 -34.53 43.96 -0.21
N GLU A 126 -33.81 45.04 -0.51
CA GLU A 126 -34.39 46.21 -1.20
C GLU A 126 -34.17 46.19 -2.73
N GLN A 127 -33.34 45.28 -3.24
CA GLN A 127 -32.92 45.23 -4.64
C GLN A 127 -33.88 44.47 -5.57
N SER A 128 -35.20 44.55 -5.34
CA SER A 128 -36.19 43.79 -6.12
C SER A 128 -36.90 44.57 -7.23
N ILE A 129 -36.67 45.89 -7.36
CA ILE A 129 -37.35 46.69 -8.38
C ILE A 129 -36.29 47.44 -9.21
N GLN A 130 -36.22 47.09 -10.50
CA GLN A 130 -35.48 47.82 -11.55
C GLN A 130 -33.94 47.70 -11.54
N ARG A 131 -33.44 46.57 -12.06
CA ARG A 131 -32.20 46.57 -12.84
C ARG A 131 -32.13 45.36 -13.79
N ASP A 132 -31.51 45.63 -14.93
CA ASP A 132 -31.40 44.85 -16.16
C ASP A 132 -31.21 43.33 -15.99
N LYS A 133 -32.16 42.53 -16.51
CA LYS A 133 -32.27 41.06 -16.32
C LYS A 133 -31.59 40.24 -17.42
N GLY A 134 -30.91 40.89 -18.38
CA GLY A 134 -30.29 40.28 -19.56
C GLY A 134 -28.79 40.01 -19.42
N ILE A 135 -28.02 40.97 -18.88
CA ILE A 135 -26.55 40.89 -18.80
C ILE A 135 -26.09 39.93 -17.69
N ASP A 136 -26.78 39.90 -16.54
CA ASP A 136 -26.46 39.00 -15.43
C ASP A 136 -26.69 37.52 -15.76
N ARG A 137 -27.68 37.21 -16.60
CA ARG A 137 -27.94 35.84 -17.05
C ARG A 137 -26.88 35.35 -18.04
N ALA A 138 -26.51 36.16 -19.03
CA ALA A 138 -25.50 35.78 -20.01
C ALA A 138 -24.12 35.56 -19.36
N ALA A 139 -23.74 36.44 -18.42
CA ALA A 139 -22.51 36.31 -17.65
C ALA A 139 -22.56 35.16 -16.64
N GLY A 140 -23.74 34.79 -16.13
CA GLY A 140 -23.96 33.59 -15.32
C GLY A 140 -23.79 32.30 -16.13
N LEU A 141 -24.42 32.24 -17.31
CA LEU A 141 -24.36 31.09 -18.23
C LEU A 141 -22.94 30.82 -18.76
N ALA A 142 -22.19 31.87 -19.10
CA ALA A 142 -20.80 31.71 -19.55
C ALA A 142 -19.89 31.14 -18.44
N ARG A 143 -20.14 31.51 -17.17
CA ARG A 143 -19.44 30.96 -16.01
C ARG A 143 -19.89 29.55 -15.65
N GLU A 144 -21.19 29.24 -15.75
CA GLU A 144 -21.66 27.86 -15.62
C GLU A 144 -21.00 26.95 -16.67
N ASN A 145 -20.86 27.40 -17.91
CA ASN A 145 -20.17 26.63 -18.93
C ASN A 145 -18.66 26.43 -18.62
N ASP A 146 -17.98 27.43 -18.05
CA ASP A 146 -16.57 27.29 -17.62
C ASP A 146 -16.44 26.32 -16.44
N VAL A 147 -17.31 26.43 -15.42
CA VAL A 147 -17.35 25.52 -14.27
C VAL A 147 -17.69 24.09 -14.71
N LEU A 148 -18.66 23.92 -15.61
CA LEU A 148 -19.03 22.62 -16.19
C LEU A 148 -17.90 22.04 -17.05
N GLY A 149 -17.21 22.88 -17.82
CA GLY A 149 -16.06 22.47 -18.62
C GLY A 149 -14.91 21.95 -17.75
N ARG A 150 -14.56 22.69 -16.68
CA ARG A 150 -13.54 22.26 -15.72
C ARG A 150 -13.95 21.01 -14.96
N ALA A 151 -15.21 20.93 -14.53
CA ALA A 151 -15.74 19.74 -13.86
C ALA A 151 -15.71 18.51 -14.79
N SER A 152 -16.09 18.67 -16.06
CA SER A 152 -16.01 17.60 -17.06
C SER A 152 -14.59 17.11 -17.23
N GLN A 153 -13.63 18.03 -17.36
CA GLN A 153 -12.23 17.68 -17.56
C GLN A 153 -11.63 16.99 -16.33
N GLN A 154 -11.95 17.45 -15.11
CA GLN A 154 -11.54 16.77 -13.88
C GLN A 154 -12.19 15.39 -13.71
N LEU A 155 -13.45 15.21 -14.13
CA LEU A 155 -14.14 13.92 -14.11
C LEU A 155 -13.51 12.94 -15.11
N ASP A 156 -13.15 13.41 -16.31
CA ASP A 156 -12.47 12.59 -17.32
C ASP A 156 -11.09 12.14 -16.83
N ASP A 157 -10.32 13.03 -16.20
CA ASP A 157 -9.04 12.69 -15.56
C ASP A 157 -9.22 11.69 -14.41
N PHE A 158 -10.28 11.85 -13.61
CA PHE A 158 -10.59 10.90 -12.54
C PHE A 158 -10.96 9.52 -13.10
N ILE A 159 -11.78 9.46 -14.15
CA ILE A 159 -12.17 8.21 -14.83
C ILE A 159 -10.93 7.55 -15.46
N ALA A 160 -10.06 8.32 -16.11
CA ALA A 160 -8.82 7.82 -16.69
C ALA A 160 -7.89 7.24 -15.61
N SER A 161 -7.70 7.96 -14.50
CA SER A 161 -6.91 7.48 -13.36
C SER A 161 -7.53 6.23 -12.71
N GLY A 162 -8.86 6.18 -12.60
CA GLY A 162 -9.60 5.03 -12.08
C GLY A 162 -9.47 3.79 -12.96
N ARG A 163 -9.50 3.96 -14.29
CA ARG A 163 -9.25 2.88 -15.26
C ARG A 163 -7.83 2.33 -15.13
N LEU A 164 -6.83 3.21 -14.99
CA LEU A 164 -5.45 2.80 -14.80
C LEU A 164 -5.23 2.08 -13.47
N ALA A 165 -5.79 2.61 -12.38
CA ALA A 165 -5.73 1.96 -11.07
C ALA A 165 -6.41 0.58 -11.09
N LEU A 166 -7.59 0.44 -11.73
CA LEU A 166 -8.28 -0.84 -11.87
C LEU A 166 -7.52 -1.83 -12.76
N SER A 167 -6.89 -1.34 -13.83
CA SER A 167 -6.03 -2.16 -14.70
C SER A 167 -4.82 -2.70 -13.93
N ASP A 168 -4.15 -1.84 -13.16
CA ASP A 168 -3.02 -2.23 -12.31
C ASP A 168 -3.45 -3.21 -11.21
N LEU A 169 -4.61 -3.01 -10.58
CA LEU A 169 -5.18 -3.99 -9.64
C LEU A 169 -5.49 -5.33 -10.30
N THR A 170 -5.93 -5.33 -11.56
CA THR A 170 -6.23 -6.55 -12.32
C THR A 170 -4.95 -7.29 -12.71
N GLU A 171 -3.93 -6.58 -13.16
CA GLU A 171 -2.61 -7.11 -13.48
C GLU A 171 -1.89 -7.66 -12.23
N GLN A 172 -1.99 -6.93 -11.11
CA GLN A 172 -1.53 -7.40 -9.81
C GLN A 172 -2.32 -8.63 -9.32
N ASN A 173 -3.60 -8.78 -9.66
CA ASN A 173 -4.37 -9.98 -9.31
C ASN A 173 -3.81 -11.24 -10.00
N ASP A 174 -3.34 -11.14 -11.25
CA ASP A 174 -2.76 -12.30 -11.94
C ASP A 174 -1.40 -12.71 -11.34
N THR A 175 -0.61 -11.75 -10.86
CA THR A 175 0.61 -12.05 -10.07
C THR A 175 0.29 -12.64 -8.70
N LEU A 176 -0.79 -12.21 -8.04
CA LEU A 176 -1.31 -12.82 -6.81
C LEU A 176 -1.82 -14.25 -7.04
N ARG A 177 -2.49 -14.52 -8.16
CA ARG A 177 -2.90 -15.89 -8.54
C ARG A 177 -1.71 -16.79 -8.82
N ARG A 178 -0.66 -16.28 -9.49
CA ARG A 178 0.61 -17.01 -9.70
C ARG A 178 1.33 -17.27 -8.37
N THR A 179 1.34 -16.29 -7.46
CA THR A 179 1.91 -16.43 -6.12
C THR A 179 1.12 -17.42 -5.27
N GLY A 180 -0.21 -17.37 -5.29
CA GLY A 180 -1.08 -18.31 -4.59
C GLY A 180 -0.97 -19.75 -5.13
N ARG A 181 -0.82 -19.92 -6.45
CA ARG A 181 -0.50 -21.23 -7.07
C ARG A 181 0.88 -21.72 -6.66
N SER A 182 1.88 -20.84 -6.63
CA SER A 182 3.24 -21.17 -6.17
C SER A 182 3.26 -21.53 -4.69
N MET A 183 2.57 -20.77 -3.84
CA MET A 183 2.41 -21.05 -2.42
C MET A 183 1.66 -22.34 -2.19
N ARG A 184 0.61 -22.65 -2.96
CA ARG A 184 -0.05 -23.98 -2.91
C ARG A 184 0.88 -25.10 -3.35
N LYS A 185 1.69 -24.91 -4.40
CA LYS A 185 2.70 -25.89 -4.84
C LYS A 185 3.79 -26.10 -3.77
N VAL A 186 4.23 -25.03 -3.13
CA VAL A 186 5.17 -25.06 -2.00
C VAL A 186 4.52 -25.69 -0.76
N ALA A 187 3.26 -25.42 -0.47
CA ALA A 187 2.50 -26.05 0.62
C ALA A 187 2.30 -27.55 0.39
N ASN A 188 1.99 -27.97 -0.85
CA ASN A 188 1.94 -29.39 -1.22
C ASN A 188 3.34 -30.04 -1.21
N GLY A 189 4.39 -29.29 -1.54
CA GLY A 189 5.78 -29.73 -1.40
C GLY A 189 6.26 -29.81 0.06
N LEU A 190 5.74 -28.97 0.95
CA LEU A 190 6.02 -28.97 2.39
C LEU A 190 5.20 -30.05 3.14
N GLY A 191 4.15 -30.61 2.52
CA GLY A 191 3.51 -31.85 2.98
C GLY A 191 4.46 -33.06 2.97
N ILE A 192 5.58 -32.98 2.24
CA ILE A 192 6.68 -33.95 2.24
C ILE A 192 7.82 -33.55 3.21
N SER A 193 7.77 -32.35 3.83
CA SER A 193 8.82 -31.87 4.75
C SER A 193 8.91 -32.69 6.04
N ASN A 194 7.80 -33.24 6.53
CA ASN A 194 7.83 -34.19 7.65
C ASN A 194 8.54 -35.50 7.30
N GLU A 195 8.50 -35.93 6.04
CA GLU A 195 9.16 -37.16 5.60
C GLU A 195 10.68 -36.95 5.48
N THR A 196 11.11 -35.77 5.03
CA THR A 196 12.54 -35.40 5.03
C THR A 196 13.08 -35.17 6.45
N ILE A 197 12.32 -34.48 7.31
CA ILE A 197 12.63 -34.32 8.74
C ILE A 197 12.66 -35.68 9.45
N ARG A 198 11.73 -36.60 9.13
CA ARG A 198 11.75 -37.98 9.63
C ARG A 198 12.97 -38.75 9.17
N ARG A 199 13.40 -38.61 7.90
CA ARG A 199 14.63 -39.26 7.41
C ARG A 199 15.87 -38.79 8.15
N ILE A 200 15.92 -37.53 8.58
CA ILE A 200 17.04 -37.00 9.39
C ILE A 200 16.94 -37.50 10.83
N GLN A 201 15.76 -37.44 11.46
CA GLN A 201 15.56 -37.94 12.83
C GLN A 201 15.72 -39.47 12.95
N ARG A 202 15.55 -40.22 11.85
CA ARG A 202 15.74 -41.67 11.82
C ARG A 202 17.19 -42.08 12.07
N ARG A 203 18.17 -41.35 11.52
CA ARG A 203 19.60 -41.63 11.74
C ARG A 203 20.00 -41.54 13.22
N ALA A 204 19.52 -40.52 13.93
CA ALA A 204 19.81 -40.35 15.35
C ALA A 204 19.11 -41.39 16.25
N ARG A 205 17.97 -41.94 15.82
CA ARG A 205 17.28 -43.02 16.54
C ARG A 205 17.93 -44.38 16.29
N GLU A 206 18.34 -44.65 15.06
CA GLU A 206 19.08 -45.86 14.71
C GLU A 206 20.43 -45.91 15.43
N ASP A 207 21.14 -44.79 15.52
CA ASP A 207 22.42 -44.70 16.24
C ASP A 207 22.28 -45.01 17.75
N LYS A 208 21.22 -44.52 18.40
CA LYS A 208 20.90 -44.93 19.79
C LYS A 208 20.65 -46.43 19.91
N PHE A 209 19.96 -47.03 18.95
CA PHE A 209 19.66 -48.46 18.99
C PHE A 209 20.93 -49.31 18.81
N ILE A 210 21.84 -48.89 17.92
CA ILE A 210 23.14 -49.53 17.74
C ILE A 210 24.00 -49.41 19.01
N PHE A 211 23.99 -48.25 19.67
CA PHE A 211 24.69 -48.03 20.94
C PHE A 211 24.19 -48.98 22.04
N TYR A 212 22.87 -49.03 22.28
CA TYR A 212 22.32 -49.94 23.30
C TYR A 212 22.54 -51.42 22.95
N GLY A 213 22.50 -51.79 21.67
CA GLY A 213 22.86 -53.12 21.22
C GLY A 213 24.30 -53.50 21.59
N GLY A 214 25.26 -52.61 21.33
CA GLY A 214 26.66 -52.81 21.69
C GLY A 214 26.87 -52.98 23.20
N VAL A 215 26.18 -52.18 24.03
CA VAL A 215 26.23 -52.30 25.48
C VAL A 215 25.76 -53.68 25.94
N ILE A 216 24.62 -54.17 25.42
CA ILE A 216 24.08 -55.49 25.77
C ILE A 216 25.03 -56.62 25.36
N THR A 217 25.63 -56.53 24.16
CA THR A 217 26.59 -57.53 23.68
C THR A 217 27.84 -57.60 24.56
N VAL A 218 28.36 -56.46 25.02
CA VAL A 218 29.53 -56.41 25.93
C VAL A 218 29.18 -57.02 27.30
N PHE A 219 28.04 -56.65 27.89
CA PHE A 219 27.63 -57.25 29.17
C PHE A 219 27.33 -58.75 29.04
N GLY A 220 26.72 -59.18 27.94
CA GLY A 220 26.45 -60.59 27.67
C GLY A 220 27.73 -61.42 27.52
N SER A 221 28.76 -60.87 26.87
CA SER A 221 30.06 -61.56 26.74
C SER A 221 30.79 -61.67 28.07
N PHE A 222 30.76 -60.64 28.93
CA PHE A 222 31.27 -60.76 30.31
C PHE A 222 30.51 -61.80 31.13
N TYR A 223 29.18 -61.84 31.03
CA TYR A 223 28.37 -62.85 31.72
C TYR A 223 28.73 -64.28 31.26
N LEU A 224 28.92 -64.48 29.95
CA LEU A 224 29.25 -65.78 29.38
C LEU A 224 30.64 -66.25 29.83
N ILE A 225 31.62 -65.35 29.90
CA ILE A 225 32.96 -65.64 30.47
C ILE A 225 32.85 -66.02 31.96
N TYR A 226 32.11 -65.24 32.75
CA TYR A 226 31.92 -65.56 34.17
C TYR A 226 31.23 -66.91 34.39
N ARG A 227 30.28 -67.27 33.51
CA ARG A 227 29.56 -68.54 33.55
C ARG A 227 30.38 -69.74 33.10
N TYR A 228 31.36 -69.55 32.22
CA TYR A 228 32.23 -70.63 31.70
C TYR A 228 33.51 -70.82 32.51
N LEU A 229 33.98 -69.79 33.22
CA LEU A 229 35.18 -69.86 34.08
C LEU A 229 34.85 -70.27 35.53
N LYS A 230 33.55 -70.46 35.85
CA LYS A 230 33.03 -70.94 37.13
C LYS A 230 32.34 -72.27 36.92
#